data_AF-A0AA39NZ54-F1
#
_entry.id   AF-A0AA39NZ54-F1
#
_cell.length_a   1.000
_cell.length_b   1.000
_cell.length_c   1.000
_cell.angle_alpha   90.00
_cell.angle_beta   90.00
_cell.angle_gamma   90.00
#
_symmetry.space_group_name_H-M   'P 1'
#
loop_
_entity.id
_entity.type
_entity.pdbx_description
1 polymer ?
#
loop_
_entity_poly.entity_id
_entity_poly.type
_entity_poly.pdbx_seq_one_letter_code
_entity_poly.pdbx_strand_id
1 'polypeptide(L)'
;MSSEEDVDVEAAVFQKAEALGMVSAFERLRYLRRQQGNPPAKLEVRPTLPGFPYFVDGSRFYAVLIGIDEYASFPLQGCVSDVRLMEQYLTDLGVPRNRIQLLLGSKEHTSPGDPMYPSRAHIIDTLLGIIDNPEIIHGDNVVIFYAGHGSRYTLEGKCGAKKYVEALCPIDRDTVGDDDKPVPDISDREFNTILKQISQVKGDCITVILDCCYSGGLTRNPLGAGERTFSPTKHATLQDMLIAGDKKLSGPPGYRSISSKDWYSDMSSHVVMAACKDNQFATSKMVEGESGMERYNGIFTESLVRELQSERCTRETTYVDLVHSLDRTHHQTRVVAGEHCNLFGRRESQLSLYRPGIFSVFL
;
A
#
# COMPACT_ATOMS: atom_id res chain seq x y z
N MET A 1 -17.31 -32.95 35.34
CA MET A 1 -16.13 -32.84 36.22
C MET A 1 -14.88 -32.63 35.37
N SER A 2 -14.78 -31.51 34.67
CA SER A 2 -13.58 -31.16 33.88
C SER A 2 -13.45 -29.63 33.73
N SER A 3 -13.93 -28.87 34.72
CA SER A 3 -14.01 -27.39 34.63
C SER A 3 -13.23 -26.67 35.73
N GLU A 4 -12.50 -27.41 36.57
CA GLU A 4 -11.69 -26.81 37.64
C GLU A 4 -10.19 -26.85 37.31
N GLU A 5 -9.70 -27.83 36.54
CA GLU A 5 -8.29 -27.87 36.12
C GLU A 5 -7.93 -26.82 35.03
N ASP A 6 -8.89 -26.39 34.22
CA ASP A 6 -8.65 -25.35 33.18
C ASP A 6 -8.50 -23.94 33.77
N VAL A 7 -9.09 -23.69 34.96
CA VAL A 7 -9.07 -22.38 35.61
C VAL A 7 -7.69 -22.08 36.20
N ASP A 8 -6.99 -23.11 36.71
CA ASP A 8 -5.65 -22.95 37.30
C ASP A 8 -4.56 -22.76 36.23
N VAL A 9 -4.73 -23.29 35.03
CA VAL A 9 -3.83 -23.04 33.89
C VAL A 9 -3.99 -21.59 33.40
N GLU A 10 -5.21 -21.08 33.37
CA GLU A 10 -5.51 -19.70 32.97
C GLU A 10 -4.96 -18.68 33.99
N ALA A 11 -5.05 -18.99 35.29
CA ALA A 11 -4.47 -18.17 36.36
C ALA A 11 -2.92 -18.14 36.32
N ALA A 12 -2.27 -19.26 35.99
CA ALA A 12 -0.82 -19.33 35.84
C ALA A 12 -0.32 -18.57 34.60
N VAL A 13 -1.08 -18.58 33.50
CA VAL A 13 -0.83 -17.76 32.30
C VAL A 13 -1.00 -16.28 32.63
N PHE A 14 -1.99 -15.93 33.45
CA PHE A 14 -2.28 -14.56 33.88
C PHE A 14 -1.15 -13.97 34.75
N GLN A 15 -0.65 -14.71 35.74
CA GLN A 15 0.49 -14.27 36.56
C GLN A 15 1.78 -14.11 35.74
N LYS A 16 1.96 -14.93 34.70
CA LYS A 16 3.11 -14.82 33.78
C LYS A 16 3.02 -13.62 32.85
N ALA A 17 1.80 -13.23 32.46
CA ALA A 17 1.53 -12.05 31.64
C ALA A 17 1.63 -10.73 32.45
N GLU A 18 1.32 -10.78 33.75
CA GLU A 18 1.47 -9.66 34.68
C GLU A 18 2.95 -9.33 34.93
N ALA A 19 3.81 -10.35 35.07
CA ALA A 19 5.26 -10.17 35.18
C ALA A 19 5.93 -9.60 33.92
N LEU A 20 5.23 -9.59 32.77
CA LEU A 20 5.72 -9.10 31.48
C LEU A 20 5.13 -7.74 31.07
N GLY A 21 4.31 -7.10 31.91
CA GLY A 21 3.83 -5.72 31.70
C GLY A 21 2.79 -5.53 30.58
N MET A 22 2.07 -6.58 30.18
CA MET A 22 1.14 -6.54 29.02
C MET A 22 -0.32 -6.18 29.36
N VAL A 23 -0.66 -5.84 30.61
CA VAL A 23 -2.06 -5.81 31.10
C VAL A 23 -2.75 -4.44 30.93
N SER A 24 -2.05 -3.33 30.65
CA SER A 24 -2.64 -1.98 30.72
C SER A 24 -3.68 -1.64 29.61
N ALA A 25 -3.66 -2.33 28.47
CA ALA A 25 -4.52 -2.00 27.33
C ALA A 25 -5.93 -2.63 27.41
N PHE A 26 -6.05 -3.82 27.99
CA PHE A 26 -7.33 -4.55 28.04
C PHE A 26 -8.30 -3.99 29.09
N GLU A 27 -7.80 -3.43 30.19
CA GLU A 27 -8.64 -2.81 31.24
C GLU A 27 -9.27 -1.49 30.76
N ARG A 28 -8.54 -0.67 29.98
CA ARG A 28 -9.10 0.54 29.36
C ARG A 28 -10.25 0.22 28.40
N LEU A 29 -10.14 -0.86 27.62
CA LEU A 29 -11.18 -1.32 26.71
C LEU A 29 -12.44 -1.81 27.45
N ARG A 30 -12.29 -2.53 28.58
CA ARG A 30 -13.43 -2.96 29.40
C ARG A 30 -14.12 -1.78 30.08
N TYR A 31 -13.36 -0.78 30.52
CA TYR A 31 -13.91 0.45 31.12
C TYR A 31 -14.68 1.29 30.09
N LEU A 32 -14.13 1.50 28.89
CA LEU A 32 -14.77 2.27 27.82
C LEU A 32 -16.02 1.57 27.26
N ARG A 33 -16.02 0.23 27.17
CA ARG A 33 -17.16 -0.56 26.68
C ARG A 33 -18.36 -0.56 27.65
N ARG A 34 -18.16 -0.26 28.94
CA ARG A 34 -19.28 -0.05 29.89
C ARG A 34 -19.92 1.34 29.78
N GLN A 35 -19.24 2.30 29.17
CA GLN A 35 -19.72 3.69 29.04
C GLN A 35 -20.51 3.95 27.75
N GLN A 36 -20.35 3.11 26.70
CA GLN A 36 -21.17 3.19 25.48
C GLN A 36 -22.40 2.28 25.56
N GLY A 37 -23.39 2.71 26.34
CA GLY A 37 -24.78 2.34 26.08
C GLY A 37 -25.30 3.14 24.88
N ASN A 38 -25.98 2.48 23.93
CA ASN A 38 -26.56 3.09 22.73
C ASN A 38 -27.33 4.40 23.04
N PRO A 39 -26.99 5.55 22.43
CA PRO A 39 -27.94 6.64 22.28
C PRO A 39 -28.61 6.58 20.89
N PRO A 40 -29.89 6.95 20.77
CA PRO A 40 -30.50 7.20 19.48
C PRO A 40 -30.14 8.63 19.04
N ALA A 41 -29.38 8.80 17.98
CA ALA A 41 -29.17 10.13 17.39
C ALA A 41 -29.65 10.13 15.94
N LYS A 42 -30.79 10.80 15.70
CA LYS A 42 -31.20 11.25 14.37
C LYS A 42 -30.15 12.25 13.87
N LEU A 43 -29.56 11.97 12.71
CA LEU A 43 -28.73 12.93 11.99
C LEU A 43 -29.63 14.05 11.44
N GLU A 44 -29.54 15.25 12.01
CA GLU A 44 -30.04 16.45 11.33
C GLU A 44 -28.95 16.97 10.38
N VAL A 45 -29.22 16.86 9.08
CA VAL A 45 -28.38 17.47 8.03
C VAL A 45 -28.66 18.98 8.03
N ARG A 46 -27.68 19.79 8.43
CA ARG A 46 -27.70 21.24 8.19
C ARG A 46 -27.25 21.51 6.75
N PRO A 47 -27.94 22.35 5.97
CA PRO A 47 -27.47 22.73 4.65
C PRO A 47 -26.18 23.55 4.79
N THR A 48 -25.10 23.06 4.20
CA THR A 48 -23.85 23.79 4.04
C THR A 48 -24.07 24.95 3.07
N LEU A 49 -23.68 26.17 3.47
CA LEU A 49 -23.59 27.31 2.56
C LEU A 49 -22.66 26.95 1.40
N PRO A 50 -22.93 27.41 0.15
CA PRO A 50 -22.07 27.14 -0.99
C PRO A 50 -20.70 27.76 -0.76
N GLY A 51 -19.72 26.92 -0.40
CA GLY A 51 -18.33 27.32 -0.24
C GLY A 51 -17.70 27.63 -1.59
N PHE A 52 -16.77 28.59 -1.61
CA PHE A 52 -15.93 28.87 -2.78
C PHE A 52 -15.22 27.59 -3.26
N PRO A 53 -15.05 27.39 -4.58
CA PRO A 53 -14.33 26.25 -5.11
C PRO A 53 -12.91 26.21 -4.51
N TYR A 54 -12.60 25.13 -3.81
CA TYR A 54 -11.31 24.93 -3.17
C TYR A 54 -10.29 24.53 -4.24
N PHE A 55 -9.29 25.38 -4.46
CA PHE A 55 -8.23 25.12 -5.43
C PHE A 55 -7.13 24.28 -4.77
N VAL A 56 -6.98 23.03 -5.23
CA VAL A 56 -5.80 22.22 -4.91
C VAL A 56 -4.62 22.80 -5.69
N ASP A 57 -3.57 23.21 -4.99
CA ASP A 57 -2.34 23.67 -5.65
C ASP A 57 -1.54 22.45 -6.14
N GLY A 58 -1.82 22.01 -7.37
CA GLY A 58 -1.14 20.88 -8.01
C GLY A 58 0.38 21.03 -8.09
N SER A 59 0.93 22.25 -8.02
CA SER A 59 2.38 22.47 -8.03
C SER A 59 3.08 21.92 -6.77
N ARG A 60 2.32 21.71 -5.69
CA ARG A 60 2.80 21.12 -4.42
C ARG A 60 2.74 19.60 -4.39
N PHE A 61 2.39 18.95 -5.51
CA PHE A 61 2.36 17.50 -5.62
C PHE A 61 3.57 16.99 -6.39
N TYR A 62 4.12 15.86 -5.95
CA TYR A 62 5.07 15.07 -6.71
C TYR A 62 4.55 13.64 -6.77
N ALA A 63 4.60 13.01 -7.94
CA ALA A 63 4.02 11.69 -8.14
C ALA A 63 5.02 10.71 -8.75
N VAL A 64 5.00 9.47 -8.28
CA VAL A 64 5.67 8.32 -8.90
C VAL A 64 4.58 7.30 -9.24
N LEU A 65 4.35 7.06 -10.53
CA LEU A 65 3.31 6.17 -11.02
C LEU A 65 3.94 4.96 -11.72
N ILE A 66 3.67 3.77 -11.19
CA ILE A 66 4.28 2.51 -11.60
C ILE A 66 3.19 1.57 -12.10
N GLY A 67 3.31 1.09 -13.33
CA GLY A 67 2.30 0.26 -13.98
C GLY A 67 2.96 -0.81 -14.83
N ILE A 68 2.75 -2.09 -14.51
CA ILE A 68 3.47 -3.19 -15.16
C ILE A 68 2.46 -4.19 -15.71
N ASP A 69 2.42 -4.34 -17.04
CA ASP A 69 1.59 -5.34 -17.74
C ASP A 69 2.46 -6.46 -18.32
N GLU A 70 3.58 -6.13 -18.97
CA GLU A 70 4.42 -7.06 -19.74
C GLU A 70 5.42 -7.84 -18.88
N TYR A 71 4.93 -8.56 -17.86
CA TYR A 71 5.75 -9.54 -17.14
C TYR A 71 6.14 -10.71 -18.06
N ALA A 72 7.37 -11.22 -17.92
CA ALA A 72 7.84 -12.38 -18.69
C ALA A 72 7.00 -13.65 -18.46
N SER A 73 6.27 -13.73 -17.35
CA SER A 73 5.35 -14.81 -17.02
C SER A 73 4.12 -14.22 -16.35
N PHE A 74 2.94 -14.75 -16.70
CA PHE A 74 1.64 -14.24 -16.25
C PHE A 74 1.44 -12.74 -16.55
N PRO A 75 1.52 -12.31 -17.83
CA PRO A 75 1.32 -10.90 -18.16
C PRO A 75 -0.06 -10.42 -17.70
N LEU A 76 -0.12 -9.16 -17.27
CA LEU A 76 -1.34 -8.48 -16.86
C LEU A 76 -1.85 -7.60 -18.00
N GLN A 77 -3.07 -7.12 -17.83
CA GLN A 77 -3.65 -6.13 -18.72
C GLN A 77 -4.30 -5.02 -17.89
N GLY A 78 -3.95 -3.78 -18.21
CA GLY A 78 -4.60 -2.60 -17.65
C GLY A 78 -3.86 -1.93 -16.50
N CYS A 79 -2.70 -2.42 -16.07
CA CYS A 79 -1.88 -1.73 -15.07
C CYS A 79 -1.26 -0.45 -15.67
N VAL A 80 -0.82 -0.51 -16.93
CA VAL A 80 -0.35 0.69 -17.65
C VAL A 80 -1.51 1.66 -17.87
N SER A 81 -2.69 1.12 -18.19
CA SER A 81 -3.91 1.91 -18.36
C SER A 81 -4.34 2.64 -17.09
N ASP A 82 -4.18 2.00 -15.93
CA ASP A 82 -4.43 2.59 -14.61
C ASP A 82 -3.48 3.74 -14.32
N VAL A 83 -2.18 3.57 -14.63
CA VAL A 83 -1.22 4.67 -14.52
C VAL A 83 -1.62 5.85 -15.39
N ARG A 84 -2.07 5.61 -16.63
CA ARG A 84 -2.54 6.70 -17.51
C ARG A 84 -3.78 7.40 -16.95
N LEU A 85 -4.69 6.65 -16.32
CA LEU A 85 -5.87 7.24 -15.66
C LEU A 85 -5.46 8.13 -14.47
N MET A 86 -4.51 7.68 -13.64
CA MET A 86 -3.97 8.46 -12.53
C MET A 86 -3.16 9.68 -13.02
N GLU A 87 -2.33 9.53 -14.05
CA GLU A 87 -1.57 10.62 -14.67
C GLU A 87 -2.49 11.72 -15.18
N GLN A 88 -3.57 11.34 -15.87
CA GLN A 88 -4.58 12.28 -16.35
C GLN A 88 -5.25 13.00 -15.18
N TYR A 89 -5.72 12.27 -14.16
CA TYR A 89 -6.34 12.86 -12.98
C TYR A 89 -5.43 13.88 -12.28
N LEU A 90 -4.15 13.54 -12.07
CA LEU A 90 -3.19 14.45 -11.45
C LEU A 90 -2.91 15.67 -12.33
N THR A 91 -2.84 15.50 -13.66
CA THR A 91 -2.68 16.62 -14.59
C THR A 91 -3.90 17.55 -14.56
N ASP A 92 -5.11 16.99 -14.48
CA ASP A 92 -6.36 17.75 -14.38
C ASP A 92 -6.44 18.53 -13.05
N LEU A 93 -5.82 18.03 -11.98
CA LEU A 93 -5.61 18.77 -10.73
C LEU A 93 -4.53 19.86 -10.81
N GLY A 94 -3.87 20.02 -11.97
CA GLY A 94 -2.83 21.02 -12.20
C GLY A 94 -1.44 20.59 -11.73
N VAL A 95 -1.18 19.30 -11.51
CA VAL A 95 0.17 18.80 -11.22
C VAL A 95 1.04 18.93 -12.48
N PRO A 96 2.19 19.65 -12.41
CA PRO A 96 3.09 19.76 -13.55
C PRO A 96 3.64 18.39 -14.00
N ARG A 97 3.68 18.14 -15.32
CA ARG A 97 4.15 16.86 -15.88
C ARG A 97 5.58 16.49 -15.45
N ASN A 98 6.47 17.47 -15.28
CA ASN A 98 7.84 17.24 -14.78
C ASN A 98 7.90 16.80 -13.31
N ARG A 99 6.77 16.87 -12.59
CA ARG A 99 6.61 16.36 -11.21
C ARG A 99 5.84 15.03 -11.17
N ILE A 100 5.64 14.39 -12.33
CA ILE A 100 5.03 13.06 -12.46
C ILE A 100 6.07 12.14 -13.11
N GLN A 101 6.68 11.27 -12.30
CA GLN A 101 7.58 10.24 -12.77
C GLN A 101 6.78 8.99 -13.14
N LEU A 102 7.01 8.46 -14.34
CA LEU A 102 6.35 7.28 -14.86
C LEU A 102 7.33 6.11 -14.96
N LEU A 103 6.92 4.93 -14.50
CA LEU A 103 7.61 3.67 -14.73
C LEU A 103 6.62 2.66 -15.30
N LEU A 104 6.75 2.31 -16.59
CA LEU A 104 5.75 1.58 -17.37
C LEU A 104 6.32 0.30 -17.94
N GLY A 105 5.75 -0.84 -17.57
CA GLY A 105 6.07 -2.15 -18.13
C GLY A 105 5.11 -2.47 -19.27
N SER A 106 5.35 -1.89 -20.44
CA SER A 106 4.51 -2.02 -21.64
C SER A 106 5.33 -2.53 -22.83
N LYS A 107 4.64 -2.83 -23.94
CA LYS A 107 5.31 -3.21 -25.20
C LYS A 107 6.20 -2.11 -25.78
N GLU A 108 6.00 -0.86 -25.36
CA GLU A 108 6.79 0.29 -25.79
C GLU A 108 8.06 0.45 -24.94
N HIS A 109 7.97 0.11 -23.65
CA HIS A 109 9.03 0.26 -22.65
C HIS A 109 9.56 -1.12 -22.24
N THR A 110 10.27 -1.79 -23.15
CA THR A 110 10.72 -3.19 -22.99
C THR A 110 12.20 -3.33 -22.65
N SER A 111 12.98 -2.25 -22.74
CA SER A 111 14.44 -2.30 -22.59
C SER A 111 14.90 -1.82 -21.22
N PRO A 112 15.82 -2.52 -20.54
CA PRO A 112 16.42 -2.06 -19.29
C PRO A 112 17.13 -0.70 -19.37
N GLY A 113 17.54 -0.27 -20.57
CA GLY A 113 18.16 1.04 -20.79
C GLY A 113 17.18 2.22 -20.87
N ASP A 114 15.87 1.93 -20.88
CA ASP A 114 14.83 2.96 -20.86
C ASP A 114 14.60 3.46 -19.42
N PRO A 115 14.69 4.78 -19.14
CA PRO A 115 14.47 5.32 -17.81
C PRO A 115 13.05 5.08 -17.27
N MET A 116 12.08 4.77 -18.13
CA MET A 116 10.72 4.41 -17.74
C MET A 116 10.55 2.91 -17.50
N TYR A 117 11.55 2.07 -17.76
CA TYR A 117 11.46 0.64 -17.53
C TYR A 117 11.33 0.33 -16.03
N PRO A 118 10.30 -0.39 -15.55
CA PRO A 118 10.04 -0.59 -14.13
C PRO A 118 10.87 -1.75 -13.54
N SER A 119 12.19 -1.72 -13.76
CA SER A 119 13.13 -2.65 -13.11
C SER A 119 13.16 -2.41 -11.61
N ARG A 120 13.62 -3.40 -10.86
CA ARG A 120 13.85 -3.26 -9.42
C ARG A 120 14.73 -2.05 -9.13
N ALA A 121 15.80 -1.87 -9.90
CA ALA A 121 16.72 -0.76 -9.74
C ALA A 121 16.04 0.58 -9.98
N HIS A 122 15.34 0.75 -11.11
CA HIS A 122 14.67 2.01 -11.43
C HIS A 122 13.57 2.37 -10.43
N ILE A 123 12.79 1.40 -9.94
CA ILE A 123 11.77 1.65 -8.91
C ILE A 123 12.44 2.18 -7.63
N ILE A 124 13.45 1.48 -7.13
CA ILE A 124 14.12 1.85 -5.87
C ILE A 124 14.86 3.18 -6.00
N ASP A 125 15.58 3.39 -7.10
CA ASP A 125 16.33 4.62 -7.36
C ASP A 125 15.40 5.82 -7.55
N THR A 126 14.24 5.63 -8.19
CA THR A 126 13.22 6.68 -8.32
C THR A 126 12.68 7.09 -6.95
N LEU A 127 12.34 6.11 -6.10
CA LEU A 127 11.78 6.39 -4.78
C LEU A 127 12.81 7.04 -3.85
N LEU A 128 14.05 6.53 -3.83
CA LEU A 128 15.13 7.15 -3.05
C LEU A 128 15.50 8.53 -3.60
N GLY A 129 15.42 8.74 -4.92
CA GLY A 129 15.66 10.03 -5.57
C GLY A 129 14.72 11.14 -5.08
N ILE A 130 13.54 10.81 -4.54
CA ILE A 130 12.65 11.79 -3.88
C ILE A 130 13.37 12.52 -2.76
N ILE A 131 14.22 11.84 -1.99
CA ILE A 131 14.93 12.39 -0.83
C ILE A 131 15.84 13.55 -1.25
N ASP A 132 16.59 13.35 -2.34
CA ASP A 132 17.61 14.29 -2.81
C ASP A 132 17.09 15.28 -3.85
N ASN A 133 15.85 15.11 -4.34
CA ASN A 133 15.27 16.01 -5.35
C ASN A 133 15.01 17.40 -4.75
N PRO A 134 15.69 18.46 -5.21
CA PRO A 134 15.54 19.82 -4.68
C PRO A 134 14.21 20.48 -5.09
N GLU A 135 13.54 19.98 -6.12
CA GLU A 135 12.23 20.49 -6.54
C GLU A 135 11.12 20.07 -5.56
N ILE A 136 11.35 19.00 -4.78
CA ILE A 136 10.41 18.53 -3.76
C ILE A 136 10.81 19.16 -2.43
N ILE A 137 9.99 20.07 -1.93
CA ILE A 137 10.26 20.75 -0.66
C ILE A 137 9.49 20.11 0.49
N HIS A 138 9.97 20.32 1.72
CA HIS A 138 9.32 19.76 2.89
C HIS A 138 7.85 20.19 2.98
N GLY A 139 6.95 19.22 3.14
CA GLY A 139 5.50 19.41 3.19
C GLY A 139 4.80 19.35 1.82
N ASP A 140 5.53 19.10 0.72
CA ASP A 140 4.92 18.70 -0.55
C ASP A 140 4.17 17.36 -0.40
N ASN A 141 3.10 17.20 -1.17
CA ASN A 141 2.34 15.97 -1.23
C ASN A 141 3.04 14.99 -2.17
N VAL A 142 3.50 13.85 -1.64
CA VAL A 142 4.12 12.79 -2.43
C VAL A 142 3.07 11.70 -2.68
N VAL A 143 2.76 11.43 -3.94
CA VAL A 143 1.82 10.37 -4.34
C VAL A 143 2.61 9.23 -4.99
N ILE A 144 2.54 8.03 -4.43
CA ILE A 144 3.15 6.83 -5.01
C ILE A 144 2.02 5.89 -5.41
N PHE A 145 1.90 5.60 -6.70
CA PHE A 145 0.89 4.69 -7.23
C PHE A 145 1.58 3.46 -7.84
N TYR A 146 1.09 2.27 -7.50
CA TYR A 146 1.55 1.01 -8.07
C TYR A 146 0.38 0.16 -8.54
N ALA A 147 0.43 -0.25 -9.81
CA ALA A 147 -0.43 -1.26 -10.41
C ALA A 147 0.43 -2.36 -11.03
N GLY A 148 0.23 -3.60 -10.59
CA GLY A 148 1.05 -4.72 -11.03
C GLY A 148 0.87 -5.92 -10.12
N HIS A 149 1.73 -6.94 -10.25
CA HIS A 149 1.69 -8.09 -9.36
C HIS A 149 2.20 -7.75 -7.96
N GLY A 150 1.55 -8.31 -6.95
CA GLY A 150 2.14 -8.52 -5.63
C GLY A 150 2.43 -10.00 -5.39
N SER A 151 3.35 -10.29 -4.48
CA SER A 151 3.71 -11.65 -4.08
C SER A 151 3.81 -11.76 -2.55
N ARG A 152 3.77 -12.99 -2.02
CA ARG A 152 3.83 -13.26 -0.57
C ARG A 152 4.76 -14.40 -0.25
N TYR A 153 5.75 -14.12 0.58
CA TYR A 153 6.78 -15.04 1.07
C TYR A 153 6.45 -15.49 2.49
N THR A 154 6.69 -16.76 2.80
CA THR A 154 6.52 -17.28 4.16
C THR A 154 7.77 -17.01 4.98
N LEU A 155 7.59 -16.35 6.13
CA LEU A 155 8.61 -16.19 7.15
C LEU A 155 8.32 -17.20 8.27
N GLU A 156 9.27 -18.10 8.54
CA GLU A 156 9.12 -19.07 9.63
C GLU A 156 9.08 -18.35 10.98
N GLY A 157 7.93 -18.40 11.66
CA GLY A 157 7.75 -17.85 13.01
C GLY A 157 8.08 -18.86 14.10
N LYS A 158 8.36 -18.37 15.32
CA LYS A 158 8.42 -19.23 16.51
C LYS A 158 7.02 -19.77 16.83
N CYS A 159 6.95 -20.99 17.36
CA CYS A 159 5.71 -21.64 17.82
C CYS A 159 4.63 -21.90 16.75
N GLY A 160 5.01 -22.10 15.48
CA GLY A 160 4.08 -22.55 14.44
C GLY A 160 3.17 -21.46 13.84
N ALA A 161 3.24 -20.22 14.32
CA ALA A 161 2.59 -19.09 13.66
C ALA A 161 3.35 -18.73 12.37
N LYS A 162 2.68 -18.82 11.21
CA LYS A 162 3.25 -18.37 9.93
C LYS A 162 3.21 -16.84 9.89
N LYS A 163 4.38 -16.21 9.75
CA LYS A 163 4.48 -14.81 9.38
C LYS A 163 4.67 -14.72 7.87
N TYR A 164 4.34 -13.58 7.30
CA TYR A 164 4.49 -13.34 5.87
C TYR A 164 5.26 -12.04 5.64
N VAL A 165 5.99 -12.02 4.52
CA VAL A 165 6.59 -10.81 3.95
C VAL A 165 5.96 -10.71 2.57
N GLU A 166 5.30 -9.59 2.28
CA GLU A 166 4.73 -9.37 0.96
C GLU A 166 5.58 -8.39 0.18
N ALA A 167 5.47 -8.44 -1.14
CA ALA A 167 6.41 -7.76 -2.01
C ALA A 167 5.76 -7.26 -3.30
N LEU A 168 6.29 -6.15 -3.81
CA LEU A 168 6.01 -5.66 -5.15
C LEU A 168 6.89 -6.41 -6.15
N CYS A 169 6.31 -6.83 -7.26
CA CYS A 169 7.00 -7.58 -8.31
C CYS A 169 7.53 -6.62 -9.38
N PRO A 170 8.84 -6.34 -9.46
CA PRO A 170 9.40 -5.59 -10.57
C PRO A 170 9.37 -6.43 -11.86
N ILE A 171 9.47 -5.77 -13.02
CA ILE A 171 9.36 -6.46 -14.32
C ILE A 171 10.52 -7.43 -14.60
N ASP A 172 11.69 -7.16 -14.03
CA ASP A 172 12.93 -7.91 -14.17
C ASP A 172 13.13 -8.96 -13.07
N ARG A 173 12.11 -9.20 -12.24
CA ARG A 173 12.17 -10.24 -11.18
C ARG A 173 12.64 -11.58 -11.74
N ASP A 174 13.45 -12.30 -10.96
CA ASP A 174 14.05 -13.59 -11.30
C ASP A 174 14.95 -13.61 -12.56
N THR A 175 15.17 -12.48 -13.22
CA THR A 175 16.19 -12.36 -14.28
C THR A 175 17.59 -12.25 -13.67
N VAL A 176 18.63 -12.49 -14.47
CA VAL A 176 20.03 -12.36 -14.02
C VAL A 176 20.39 -10.88 -13.91
N GLY A 177 20.63 -10.41 -12.68
CA GLY A 177 21.07 -9.05 -12.39
C GLY A 177 22.58 -8.86 -12.58
N ASP A 178 23.05 -7.62 -12.36
CA ASP A 178 24.43 -7.21 -12.61
C ASP A 178 25.49 -7.96 -11.78
N ASP A 179 25.11 -8.56 -10.65
CA ASP A 179 26.00 -9.35 -9.80
C ASP A 179 25.90 -10.86 -10.06
N ASP A 180 25.40 -11.26 -11.24
CA ASP A 180 25.10 -12.63 -11.67
C ASP A 180 24.10 -13.36 -10.76
N LYS A 181 23.34 -12.62 -9.93
CA LYS A 181 22.29 -13.18 -9.07
C LYS A 181 20.90 -12.86 -9.60
N PRO A 182 19.90 -13.71 -9.27
CA PRO A 182 18.52 -13.42 -9.64
C PRO A 182 18.03 -12.14 -8.95
N VAL A 183 17.36 -11.27 -9.70
CA VAL A 183 16.76 -10.04 -9.18
C VAL A 183 15.59 -10.40 -8.25
N PRO A 184 15.62 -10.02 -6.96
CA PRO A 184 14.51 -10.30 -6.05
C PRO A 184 13.36 -9.31 -6.24
N ASP A 185 12.20 -9.63 -5.67
CA ASP A 185 11.11 -8.67 -5.50
C ASP A 185 11.50 -7.52 -4.54
N ILE A 186 10.61 -6.54 -4.36
CA ILE A 186 10.76 -5.43 -3.41
C ILE A 186 9.88 -5.70 -2.19
N SER A 187 10.48 -6.04 -1.06
CA SER A 187 9.73 -6.35 0.17
C SER A 187 9.00 -5.14 0.75
N ASP A 188 7.89 -5.37 1.43
CA ASP A 188 7.21 -4.39 2.27
C ASP A 188 8.12 -3.72 3.29
N ARG A 189 9.10 -4.45 3.84
CA ARG A 189 10.08 -3.92 4.78
C ARG A 189 11.00 -2.89 4.12
N GLU A 190 11.48 -3.21 2.92
CA GLU A 190 12.30 -2.31 2.11
C GLU A 190 11.49 -1.07 1.74
N PHE A 191 10.28 -1.26 1.19
CA PHE A 191 9.42 -0.18 0.77
C PHE A 191 9.01 0.74 1.93
N ASN A 192 8.58 0.19 3.07
CA ASN A 192 8.25 0.97 4.28
C ASN A 192 9.45 1.77 4.79
N THR A 193 10.65 1.20 4.73
CA THR A 193 11.87 1.89 5.16
C THR A 193 12.22 3.04 4.21
N ILE A 194 12.01 2.89 2.90
CA ILE A 194 12.16 3.99 1.93
C ILE A 194 11.17 5.11 2.25
N LEU A 195 9.90 4.80 2.48
CA LEU A 195 8.88 5.80 2.83
C LEU A 195 9.23 6.56 4.11
N LYS A 196 9.77 5.85 5.12
CA LYS A 196 10.28 6.47 6.34
C LYS A 196 11.45 7.43 6.06
N GLN A 197 12.40 7.06 5.20
CA GLN A 197 13.52 7.94 4.86
C GLN A 197 13.03 9.18 4.10
N ILE A 198 12.07 9.02 3.18
CA ILE A 198 11.41 10.15 2.52
C ILE A 198 10.75 11.05 3.57
N SER A 199 9.98 10.49 4.51
CA SER A 199 9.25 11.30 5.48
C SER A 199 10.15 12.08 6.44
N GLN A 200 11.31 11.54 6.78
CA GLN A 200 12.31 12.22 7.60
C GLN A 200 12.89 13.49 6.92
N VAL A 201 12.88 13.56 5.59
CA VAL A 201 13.48 14.67 4.83
C VAL A 201 12.43 15.59 4.21
N LYS A 202 11.36 15.01 3.65
CA LYS A 202 10.30 15.72 2.90
C LYS A 202 9.00 15.90 3.69
N GLY A 203 8.87 15.28 4.85
CA GLY A 203 7.65 15.30 5.66
C GLY A 203 6.72 14.12 5.38
N ASP A 204 5.67 14.01 6.19
CA ASP A 204 4.73 12.89 6.30
C ASP A 204 3.54 12.94 5.33
N CYS A 205 3.50 13.94 4.43
CA CYS A 205 2.47 14.07 3.40
C CYS A 205 2.67 13.07 2.25
N ILE A 206 2.76 11.78 2.57
CA ILE A 206 3.00 10.71 1.60
C ILE A 206 1.75 9.83 1.49
N THR A 207 1.26 9.67 0.27
CA THR A 207 0.10 8.84 -0.06
C THR A 207 0.51 7.73 -1.01
N VAL A 208 0.35 6.50 -0.56
CA VAL A 208 0.64 5.28 -1.32
C VAL A 208 -0.67 4.65 -1.77
N ILE A 209 -0.77 4.31 -3.04
CA ILE A 209 -1.96 3.70 -3.65
C ILE A 209 -1.53 2.40 -4.33
N LEU A 210 -2.05 1.27 -3.87
CA LEU A 210 -1.66 -0.07 -4.31
C LEU A 210 -2.84 -0.80 -4.97
N ASP A 211 -2.77 -0.97 -6.28
CA ASP A 211 -3.72 -1.78 -7.07
C ASP A 211 -3.08 -3.11 -7.48
N CYS A 212 -2.86 -3.97 -6.49
CA CYS A 212 -2.22 -5.27 -6.59
C CYS A 212 -2.77 -6.26 -5.54
N CYS A 213 -2.45 -7.56 -5.67
CA CYS A 213 -2.87 -8.60 -4.74
C CYS A 213 -1.66 -9.20 -4.02
N TYR A 214 -1.83 -9.60 -2.77
CA TYR A 214 -0.80 -10.28 -1.99
C TYR A 214 -1.22 -11.68 -1.54
N SER A 215 -2.36 -12.18 -2.03
CA SER A 215 -2.80 -13.55 -1.75
C SER A 215 -1.74 -14.54 -2.26
N GLY A 216 -0.92 -15.04 -1.33
CA GLY A 216 0.05 -16.09 -1.60
C GLY A 216 -0.68 -17.23 -2.31
N GLY A 217 -0.18 -17.64 -3.48
CA GLY A 217 -0.80 -18.61 -4.40
C GLY A 217 -0.95 -20.02 -3.82
N LEU A 218 -1.62 -20.17 -2.69
CA LEU A 218 -1.91 -21.43 -2.01
C LEU A 218 -3.18 -22.10 -2.53
N THR A 219 -3.95 -21.45 -3.39
CA THR A 219 -5.03 -22.11 -4.10
C THR A 219 -4.46 -22.85 -5.30
N ARG A 220 -4.51 -24.18 -5.24
CA ARG A 220 -4.20 -25.14 -6.32
C ARG A 220 -5.15 -25.03 -7.53
N ASN A 221 -5.68 -23.84 -7.80
CA ASN A 221 -6.47 -23.52 -8.98
C ASN A 221 -5.63 -22.64 -9.90
N PRO A 222 -5.79 -22.75 -11.23
CA PRO A 222 -5.20 -21.79 -12.14
C PRO A 222 -5.66 -20.39 -11.70
N LEU A 223 -4.70 -19.49 -11.48
CA LEU A 223 -4.96 -18.06 -11.24
C LEU A 223 -6.02 -17.59 -12.25
N GLY A 224 -7.07 -16.94 -11.77
CA GLY A 224 -8.04 -16.31 -12.67
C GLY A 224 -7.30 -15.36 -13.60
N ALA A 225 -7.63 -15.38 -14.90
CA ALA A 225 -7.08 -14.42 -15.84
C ALA A 225 -7.33 -12.98 -15.32
N GLY A 226 -6.27 -12.18 -15.19
CA GLY A 226 -6.34 -10.80 -14.69
C GLY A 226 -6.19 -10.61 -13.17
N GLU A 227 -5.93 -11.67 -12.40
CA GLU A 227 -5.56 -11.54 -10.98
C GLU A 227 -4.15 -10.93 -10.83
N ARG A 228 -4.05 -9.81 -10.11
CA ARG A 228 -2.77 -9.12 -9.88
C ARG A 228 -1.93 -9.74 -8.75
N THR A 229 -1.83 -11.08 -8.70
CA THR A 229 -0.99 -11.84 -7.75
C THR A 229 0.04 -12.66 -8.50
N PHE A 230 1.18 -12.94 -7.88
CA PHE A 230 2.19 -13.81 -8.44
C PHE A 230 2.83 -14.66 -7.34
N SER A 231 3.18 -15.91 -7.66
CA SER A 231 3.94 -16.75 -6.74
C SER A 231 5.29 -16.08 -6.38
N PRO A 232 5.85 -16.44 -5.22
CA PRO A 232 7.25 -16.17 -4.91
C PRO A 232 8.17 -16.48 -6.09
N THR A 233 9.26 -15.72 -6.16
CA THR A 233 10.38 -15.99 -7.06
C THR A 233 10.87 -17.44 -6.93
N LYS A 234 11.26 -18.03 -8.06
CA LYS A 234 11.82 -19.38 -8.15
C LYS A 234 13.30 -19.40 -7.83
N HIS A 235 14.02 -18.33 -8.19
CA HIS A 235 15.48 -18.28 -8.09
C HIS A 235 15.94 -17.38 -6.95
N ALA A 236 15.40 -16.15 -6.86
CA ALA A 236 15.68 -15.29 -5.71
C ALA A 236 14.92 -15.81 -4.47
N THR A 237 15.58 -15.86 -3.31
CA THR A 237 14.93 -16.25 -2.05
C THR A 237 14.45 -15.04 -1.25
N LEU A 238 13.59 -15.26 -0.24
CA LEU A 238 13.24 -14.23 0.74
C LEU A 238 14.49 -13.62 1.40
N GLN A 239 15.51 -14.44 1.68
CA GLN A 239 16.75 -13.95 2.29
C GLN A 239 17.52 -13.05 1.32
N ASP A 240 17.59 -13.41 0.03
CA ASP A 240 18.23 -12.57 -1.00
C ASP A 240 17.51 -11.22 -1.14
N MET A 241 16.18 -11.23 -1.12
CA MET A 241 15.35 -10.03 -1.13
C MET A 241 15.68 -9.09 0.04
N LEU A 242 15.72 -9.62 1.26
CA LEU A 242 16.01 -8.82 2.46
C LEU A 242 17.47 -8.32 2.48
N ILE A 243 18.44 -9.13 2.00
CA ILE A 243 19.85 -8.71 1.87
C ILE A 243 20.00 -7.60 0.83
N ALA A 244 19.33 -7.72 -0.32
CA ALA A 244 19.38 -6.72 -1.38
C ALA A 244 18.85 -5.36 -0.90
N GLY A 245 17.70 -5.37 -0.21
CA GLY A 245 17.14 -4.16 0.40
C GLY A 245 18.00 -3.61 1.54
N ASP A 246 18.51 -4.45 2.44
CA ASP A 246 19.43 -4.03 3.50
C ASP A 246 20.65 -3.31 2.94
N LYS A 247 21.28 -3.88 1.90
CA LYS A 247 22.47 -3.30 1.26
C LYS A 247 22.19 -1.91 0.70
N LYS A 248 21.03 -1.73 0.05
CA LYS A 248 20.66 -0.44 -0.56
C LYS A 248 20.27 0.62 0.47
N LEU A 249 19.68 0.21 1.59
CA LEU A 249 19.18 1.12 2.63
C LEU A 249 20.16 1.39 3.76
N SER A 250 21.22 0.58 3.88
CA SER A 250 22.25 0.75 4.90
C SER A 250 23.03 2.05 4.68
N GLY A 251 23.09 2.91 5.71
CA GLY A 251 23.83 4.16 5.64
C GLY A 251 23.32 5.22 6.62
N PRO A 252 22.02 5.62 6.53
CA PRO A 252 21.49 6.67 7.39
C PRO A 252 21.56 6.33 8.89
N PRO A 253 21.84 7.32 9.76
CA PRO A 253 21.87 7.10 11.20
C PRO A 253 20.49 6.67 11.71
N GLY A 254 20.45 5.65 12.58
CA GLY A 254 19.19 5.10 13.10
C GLY A 254 18.50 4.10 12.16
N TYR A 255 19.14 3.72 11.05
CA TYR A 255 18.68 2.62 10.20
C TYR A 255 18.56 1.31 11.00
N ARG A 256 17.41 0.65 10.89
CA ARG A 256 17.18 -0.70 11.39
C ARG A 256 17.13 -1.65 10.20
N SER A 257 18.00 -2.66 10.22
CA SER A 257 18.00 -3.72 9.19
C SER A 257 16.61 -4.31 9.01
N ILE A 258 16.18 -4.38 7.76
CA ILE A 258 14.94 -5.01 7.32
C ILE A 258 15.00 -6.54 7.48
N SER A 259 16.20 -7.11 7.57
CA SER A 259 16.39 -8.53 7.94
C SER A 259 16.19 -8.80 9.44
N SER A 260 16.08 -7.77 10.28
CA SER A 260 15.93 -7.95 11.73
C SER A 260 14.64 -8.68 12.11
N LYS A 261 14.72 -9.54 13.13
CA LYS A 261 13.56 -10.22 13.72
C LYS A 261 12.65 -9.25 14.47
N ASP A 262 13.23 -8.16 14.98
CA ASP A 262 12.53 -7.09 15.71
C ASP A 262 12.22 -5.90 14.78
N TRP A 263 12.25 -6.11 13.46
CA TRP A 263 11.77 -5.11 12.51
C TRP A 263 10.27 -4.89 12.70
N TYR A 264 9.85 -3.63 12.60
CA TYR A 264 8.46 -3.22 12.65
C TYR A 264 8.23 -2.10 11.63
N SER A 265 7.01 -1.99 11.10
CA SER A 265 6.65 -0.97 10.12
C SER A 265 6.48 0.42 10.74
N ASP A 266 6.90 1.46 10.04
CA ASP A 266 6.55 2.84 10.41
C ASP A 266 5.29 3.27 9.68
N MET A 267 4.19 3.45 10.42
CA MET A 267 2.91 3.91 9.88
C MET A 267 2.67 5.41 10.12
N SER A 268 3.63 6.10 10.76
CA SER A 268 3.61 7.56 10.94
C SER A 268 4.13 8.31 9.72
N SER A 269 4.80 7.62 8.79
CA SER A 269 5.45 8.26 7.64
C SER A 269 4.52 8.52 6.46
N HIS A 270 3.42 7.79 6.34
CA HIS A 270 2.57 7.80 5.15
C HIS A 270 1.15 7.29 5.43
N VAL A 271 0.25 7.54 4.48
CA VAL A 271 -1.03 6.87 4.33
C VAL A 271 -0.95 5.90 3.16
N VAL A 272 -1.47 4.70 3.32
CA VAL A 272 -1.60 3.70 2.25
C VAL A 272 -3.07 3.40 2.00
N MET A 273 -3.45 3.33 0.72
CA MET A 273 -4.72 2.79 0.23
C MET A 273 -4.45 1.58 -0.65
N ALA A 274 -5.18 0.48 -0.43
CA ALA A 274 -5.01 -0.75 -1.19
C ALA A 274 -6.34 -1.28 -1.74
N ALA A 275 -6.27 -1.86 -2.94
CA ALA A 275 -7.42 -2.41 -3.66
C ALA A 275 -8.10 -3.57 -2.91
N CYS A 276 -7.32 -4.41 -2.22
CA CYS A 276 -7.79 -5.69 -1.69
C CYS A 276 -7.27 -6.00 -0.30
N LYS A 277 -7.97 -6.93 0.35
CA LYS A 277 -7.48 -7.61 1.55
C LYS A 277 -6.53 -8.76 1.25
N ASP A 278 -5.84 -9.27 2.28
CA ASP A 278 -4.80 -10.31 2.20
C ASP A 278 -5.22 -11.56 1.42
N ASN A 279 -6.52 -11.83 1.32
CA ASN A 279 -7.11 -13.01 0.70
C ASN A 279 -8.02 -12.67 -0.49
N GLN A 280 -7.88 -11.48 -1.06
CA GLN A 280 -8.67 -10.98 -2.19
C GLN A 280 -7.80 -10.61 -3.37
N PHE A 281 -8.42 -10.58 -4.55
CA PHE A 281 -7.73 -10.33 -5.81
C PHE A 281 -8.17 -9.00 -6.41
N ALA A 282 -7.21 -8.10 -6.59
CA ALA A 282 -7.29 -7.00 -7.52
C ALA A 282 -7.38 -7.56 -8.94
N THR A 283 -8.37 -7.07 -9.69
CA THR A 283 -8.69 -7.52 -11.04
C THR A 283 -9.00 -6.31 -11.91
N SER A 284 -8.79 -6.47 -13.21
CA SER A 284 -9.18 -5.50 -14.23
C SER A 284 -10.57 -5.81 -14.79
N LYS A 285 -11.27 -4.78 -15.25
CA LYS A 285 -12.47 -4.90 -16.08
C LYS A 285 -12.22 -4.29 -17.46
N MET A 286 -12.90 -4.84 -18.46
CA MET A 286 -12.95 -4.21 -19.78
C MET A 286 -13.73 -2.90 -19.70
N VAL A 287 -13.24 -1.88 -20.38
CA VAL A 287 -13.82 -0.56 -20.54
C VAL A 287 -13.86 -0.27 -22.04
N GLU A 288 -14.97 0.28 -22.54
CA GLU A 288 -15.06 0.69 -23.93
C GLU A 288 -14.06 1.82 -24.20
N GLY A 289 -13.14 1.60 -25.14
CA GLY A 289 -12.19 2.62 -25.60
C GLY A 289 -12.82 3.56 -26.63
N GLU A 290 -12.29 4.79 -26.73
CA GLU A 290 -12.75 5.83 -27.66
C GLU A 290 -12.75 5.41 -29.15
N SER A 291 -12.00 4.36 -29.51
CA SER A 291 -11.85 3.83 -30.87
C SER A 291 -12.49 2.46 -31.10
N GLY A 292 -13.26 1.94 -30.14
CA GLY A 292 -13.77 0.55 -30.17
C GLY A 292 -12.70 -0.51 -29.88
N MET A 293 -11.47 -0.11 -29.52
CA MET A 293 -10.49 -1.01 -28.93
C MET A 293 -10.84 -1.34 -27.47
N GLU A 294 -10.70 -2.62 -27.11
CA GLU A 294 -10.85 -3.06 -25.72
C GLU A 294 -9.75 -2.44 -24.85
N ARG A 295 -10.14 -1.64 -23.86
CA ARG A 295 -9.26 -1.13 -22.80
C ARG A 295 -9.56 -1.89 -21.51
N TYR A 296 -8.55 -2.10 -20.67
CA TYR A 296 -8.74 -2.73 -19.37
C TYR A 296 -8.24 -1.78 -18.28
N ASN A 297 -9.01 -1.61 -17.21
CA ASN A 297 -8.63 -0.83 -16.03
C ASN A 297 -8.84 -1.67 -14.77
N GLY A 298 -7.99 -1.48 -13.77
CA GLY A 298 -8.19 -1.96 -12.41
C GLY A 298 -9.51 -1.42 -11.85
N ILE A 299 -10.33 -2.32 -11.29
CA ILE A 299 -11.63 -1.96 -10.71
C ILE A 299 -11.46 -0.95 -9.58
N PHE A 300 -10.39 -1.09 -8.79
CA PHE A 300 -10.06 -0.18 -7.70
C PHE A 300 -9.66 1.20 -8.23
N THR A 301 -8.67 1.27 -9.13
CA THR A 301 -8.19 2.53 -9.69
C THR A 301 -9.32 3.31 -10.36
N GLU A 302 -10.15 2.64 -11.18
CA GLU A 302 -11.25 3.30 -11.88
C GLU A 302 -12.33 3.81 -10.90
N SER A 303 -12.65 3.05 -9.85
CA SER A 303 -13.57 3.51 -8.81
C SER A 303 -13.00 4.70 -8.04
N LEU A 304 -11.70 4.65 -7.71
CA LEU A 304 -10.99 5.68 -6.96
C LEU A 304 -11.00 7.01 -7.71
N VAL A 305 -10.57 7.00 -8.98
CA VAL A 305 -10.53 8.22 -9.80
C VAL A 305 -11.93 8.77 -10.04
N ARG A 306 -12.93 7.91 -10.31
CA ARG A 306 -14.33 8.34 -10.44
C ARG A 306 -14.84 9.07 -9.20
N GLU A 307 -14.54 8.54 -8.01
CA GLU A 307 -15.00 9.16 -6.77
C GLU A 307 -14.25 10.46 -6.45
N LEU A 308 -12.94 10.49 -6.70
CA LEU A 308 -12.10 11.68 -6.56
C LEU A 308 -12.48 12.82 -7.52
N GLN A 309 -13.00 12.48 -8.70
CA GLN A 309 -13.54 13.45 -9.68
C GLN A 309 -15.00 13.84 -9.39
N SER A 310 -15.67 13.14 -8.47
CA SER A 310 -17.05 13.45 -8.14
C SER A 310 -17.17 14.69 -7.27
N GLU A 311 -18.29 15.41 -7.37
CA GLU A 311 -18.61 16.54 -6.51
C GLU A 311 -18.88 16.12 -5.04
N ARG A 312 -18.80 14.82 -4.72
CA ARG A 312 -19.00 14.29 -3.36
C ARG A 312 -17.76 14.45 -2.49
N CYS A 313 -16.57 14.52 -3.10
CA CYS A 313 -15.35 14.79 -2.37
C CYS A 313 -15.28 16.28 -2.02
N THR A 314 -15.29 16.57 -0.73
CA THR A 314 -15.12 17.93 -0.21
C THR A 314 -13.75 18.06 0.44
N ARG A 315 -13.36 19.28 0.83
CA ARG A 315 -12.13 19.52 1.59
C ARG A 315 -12.05 18.75 2.92
N GLU A 316 -13.21 18.35 3.44
CA GLU A 316 -13.33 17.63 4.72
C GLU A 316 -13.30 16.10 4.53
N THR A 317 -13.35 15.62 3.29
CA THR A 317 -13.26 14.19 2.99
C THR A 317 -11.92 13.64 3.49
N THR A 318 -11.99 12.67 4.40
CA THR A 318 -10.84 11.92 4.87
C THR A 318 -10.53 10.75 3.93
N TYR A 319 -9.36 10.12 4.07
CA TYR A 319 -9.09 8.87 3.34
C TYR A 319 -10.07 7.75 3.73
N VAL A 320 -10.57 7.77 4.96
CA VAL A 320 -11.56 6.81 5.46
C VAL A 320 -12.90 7.01 4.77
N ASP A 321 -13.35 8.26 4.66
CA ASP A 321 -14.59 8.60 3.94
C ASP A 321 -14.49 8.18 2.46
N LEU A 322 -13.35 8.46 1.82
CA LEU A 322 -13.08 8.06 0.45
C LEU A 322 -13.16 6.55 0.29
N VAL A 323 -12.44 5.76 1.11
CA VAL A 323 -12.50 4.29 1.01
C VAL A 323 -13.91 3.74 1.27
N HIS A 324 -14.69 4.38 2.15
CA HIS A 324 -16.07 4.00 2.41
C HIS A 324 -17.05 4.37 1.30
N SER A 325 -16.81 5.44 0.54
CA SER A 325 -17.68 5.83 -0.58
C SER A 325 -17.45 5.00 -1.84
N LEU A 326 -16.30 4.31 -1.96
CA LEU A 326 -16.01 3.46 -3.10
C LEU A 326 -16.90 2.19 -3.13
N ASP A 327 -17.55 1.95 -4.28
CA ASP A 327 -18.51 0.88 -4.51
C ASP A 327 -18.00 -0.50 -4.07
N ARG A 328 -18.60 -1.12 -3.04
CA ARG A 328 -18.15 -2.43 -2.54
C ARG A 328 -18.39 -3.49 -3.63
N THR A 329 -17.32 -4.04 -4.18
CA THR A 329 -17.42 -5.20 -5.08
C THR A 329 -17.24 -6.48 -4.25
N HIS A 330 -17.86 -7.58 -4.69
CA HIS A 330 -17.80 -8.85 -3.94
C HIS A 330 -16.39 -9.43 -3.84
N HIS A 331 -15.47 -9.02 -4.72
CA HIS A 331 -14.12 -9.59 -4.86
C HIS A 331 -13.02 -8.69 -4.27
N GLN A 332 -13.30 -7.41 -4.00
CA GLN A 332 -12.31 -6.44 -3.53
C GLN A 332 -12.85 -5.67 -2.34
N THR A 333 -12.15 -5.73 -1.21
CA THR A 333 -12.40 -4.85 -0.06
C THR A 333 -11.22 -3.93 0.12
N ARG A 334 -11.50 -2.65 -0.16
CA ARG A 334 -10.55 -1.55 -0.11
C ARG A 334 -10.21 -1.20 1.32
N VAL A 335 -8.98 -0.75 1.54
CA VAL A 335 -8.47 -0.43 2.86
C VAL A 335 -7.59 0.79 2.83
N VAL A 336 -7.62 1.54 3.93
CA VAL A 336 -6.72 2.64 4.26
C VAL A 336 -6.01 2.37 5.58
N ALA A 337 -4.73 2.73 5.69
CA ALA A 337 -3.96 2.71 6.94
C ALA A 337 -2.93 3.85 6.98
N GLY A 338 -2.56 4.31 8.18
CA GLY A 338 -1.60 5.39 8.42
C GLY A 338 -2.00 6.21 9.66
N GLU A 339 -1.04 6.92 10.28
CA GLU A 339 -1.34 7.79 11.43
C GLU A 339 -1.93 9.16 11.03
N HIS A 340 -1.83 9.54 9.74
CA HIS A 340 -2.20 10.87 9.22
C HIS A 340 -3.36 10.81 8.19
N CYS A 341 -4.60 10.62 8.63
CA CYS A 341 -5.72 10.22 7.74
C CYS A 341 -6.47 11.32 6.95
N ASN A 342 -5.87 12.46 6.61
CA ASN A 342 -6.59 13.55 5.91
C ASN A 342 -6.17 13.72 4.44
N LEU A 343 -7.15 13.70 3.53
CA LEU A 343 -6.95 13.70 2.07
C LEU A 343 -6.44 15.06 1.52
N PHE A 344 -6.80 16.18 2.18
CA PHE A 344 -6.54 17.54 1.68
C PHE A 344 -5.88 18.50 2.70
N GLY A 345 -5.08 17.97 3.64
CA GLY A 345 -4.13 18.79 4.41
C GLY A 345 -4.67 19.59 5.60
N ARG A 346 -5.27 18.93 6.59
CA ARG A 346 -5.34 19.44 7.98
C ARG A 346 -4.86 18.39 8.98
N ARG A 347 -4.38 18.81 10.16
CA ARG A 347 -4.03 17.94 11.28
C ARG A 347 -5.21 17.81 12.22
N GLU A 348 -5.68 16.59 12.46
CA GLU A 348 -6.38 16.19 13.68
C GLU A 348 -6.21 14.68 13.86
N SER A 349 -5.91 14.28 15.10
CA SER A 349 -5.53 12.92 15.50
C SER A 349 -6.72 12.13 16.05
N GLN A 350 -6.98 10.90 15.55
CA GLN A 350 -7.26 9.69 16.35
C GLN A 350 -7.64 8.41 15.53
N LEU A 351 -7.12 7.27 16.04
CA LEU A 351 -7.22 5.82 15.71
C LEU A 351 -8.65 5.21 15.86
N SER A 352 -9.04 3.96 15.50
CA SER A 352 -8.47 2.67 15.04
C SER A 352 -9.63 1.75 14.57
N LEU A 353 -9.42 0.76 13.69
CA LEU A 353 -10.23 -0.48 13.66
C LEU A 353 -9.44 -1.66 13.05
N TYR A 354 -9.09 -2.64 13.91
CA TYR A 354 -8.27 -3.82 13.61
C TYR A 354 -9.09 -5.02 13.11
N ARG A 355 -8.73 -5.63 11.96
CA ARG A 355 -9.06 -7.02 11.54
C ARG A 355 -8.04 -7.54 10.51
N PRO A 356 -7.69 -8.84 10.52
CA PRO A 356 -6.47 -9.36 9.91
C PRO A 356 -6.53 -9.33 8.39
N GLY A 357 -5.46 -8.77 7.85
CA GLY A 357 -4.96 -8.97 6.52
C GLY A 357 -5.42 -8.04 5.41
N ILE A 358 -4.57 -7.04 5.11
CA ILE A 358 -4.35 -6.30 3.84
C ILE A 358 -2.84 -6.12 3.52
N PHE A 359 -2.02 -6.53 4.50
CA PHE A 359 -0.56 -6.59 4.67
C PHE A 359 -0.32 -7.02 6.14
N SER A 360 -1.08 -8.00 6.68
CA SER A 360 -1.43 -8.09 8.13
C SER A 360 -1.51 -6.69 8.73
N VAL A 361 -2.56 -5.94 8.38
CA VAL A 361 -2.83 -4.56 8.81
C VAL A 361 -2.11 -4.26 10.12
N PHE A 362 -1.45 -3.10 10.23
CA PHE A 362 -0.78 -2.72 11.48
C PHE A 362 0.58 -3.44 11.70
N LEU A 363 1.55 -2.65 12.15
CA LEU A 363 2.45 -3.05 13.24
C LEU A 363 1.97 -4.22 14.11
#